data_AF-A0AAW0IM12-F1
#
_entry.id   AF-A0AAW0IM12-F1
#
_cell.length_a   1.000
_cell.length_b   1.000
_cell.length_c   1.000
_cell.angle_alpha   90.00
_cell.angle_beta   90.00
_cell.angle_gamma   90.00
#
_symmetry.space_group_name_H-M   'P 1'
#
loop_
_entity.id
_entity.type
_entity.pdbx_description
1 polymer ?
#
loop_
_entity_poly.entity_id
_entity_poly.type
_entity_poly.pdbx_seq_one_letter_code
_entity_poly.pdbx_strand_id
1 'polypeptide(L)'
;MPCLDILLSSLQDCVRAEPVIYKKLETGADDVALLRAFVGDRPTWRNPQHPWRVDSRFKLTGVPTLIRWENDTIQGRLEDHEAHLENKIDALVAGK
;
A
#
# COMPACT_ATOMS: atom_id res chain seq x y z
N MET A 1 -13.54 -9.65 6.86
CA MET A 1 -12.34 -9.99 6.07
C MET A 1 -11.65 -8.69 5.69
N PRO A 2 -10.67 -8.23 6.48
CA PRO A 2 -9.88 -7.06 6.14
C PRO A 2 -8.92 -7.45 5.00
N CYS A 3 -9.05 -6.77 3.85
CA CYS A 3 -8.08 -6.87 2.77
C CYS A 3 -7.05 -5.75 2.94
N LEU A 4 -5.77 -6.08 2.93
CA LEU A 4 -4.71 -5.08 2.85
C LEU A 4 -4.25 -5.00 1.39
N ASP A 5 -4.56 -3.90 0.73
CA ASP A 5 -4.14 -3.67 -0.66
C ASP A 5 -2.81 -2.90 -0.65
N ILE A 6 -1.73 -3.56 -1.08
CA ILE A 6 -0.46 -2.93 -1.43
C ILE A 6 -0.48 -2.49 -2.89
N LEU A 7 -0.07 -1.25 -3.13
CA LEU A 7 0.18 -0.72 -4.46
C LEU A 7 1.67 -0.64 -4.73
N LEU A 8 2.18 -1.60 -5.52
CA LEU A 8 3.58 -1.66 -5.92
C LEU A 8 3.78 -1.03 -7.29
N SER A 9 4.61 0.01 -7.33
CA SER A 9 5.20 0.56 -8.54
C SER A 9 6.57 -0.07 -8.79
N SER A 10 7.07 -0.09 -10.03
CA SER A 10 8.42 -0.59 -10.36
C SER A 10 9.56 0.38 -9.96
N LEU A 11 9.47 1.03 -8.81
CA LEU A 11 10.45 2.01 -8.34
C LEU A 11 11.32 1.42 -7.22
N GLN A 12 12.57 1.86 -7.16
CA GLN A 12 13.63 1.32 -6.30
C GLN A 12 13.24 1.25 -4.80
N ASP A 13 12.34 2.12 -4.35
CA ASP A 13 11.79 2.13 -2.99
C ASP A 13 10.88 0.93 -2.68
N CYS A 14 10.23 0.37 -3.70
CA CYS A 14 9.39 -0.82 -3.55
C CYS A 14 10.23 -2.06 -3.20
N VAL A 15 11.47 -2.16 -3.70
CA VAL A 15 12.39 -3.26 -3.37
C VAL A 15 12.76 -3.27 -1.88
N ARG A 16 12.72 -2.11 -1.21
CA ARG A 16 13.01 -2.00 0.23
C ARG A 16 11.77 -2.25 1.10
N ALA A 17 10.62 -1.73 0.70
CA ALA A 17 9.38 -1.86 1.46
C ALA A 17 8.80 -3.28 1.39
N GLU A 18 8.86 -3.92 0.22
CA GLU A 18 8.27 -5.24 -0.05
C GLU A 18 8.71 -6.33 0.96
N PRO A 19 10.02 -6.60 1.19
CA PRO A 19 10.44 -7.64 2.13
C PRO A 19 10.03 -7.33 3.58
N VAL A 20 9.93 -6.05 3.95
CA VAL A 20 9.49 -5.63 5.28
C VAL A 20 8.00 -5.93 5.46
N ILE A 21 7.16 -5.57 4.48
CA ILE A 21 5.71 -5.79 4.55
C ILE A 21 5.39 -7.28 4.59
N TYR A 22 6.00 -8.10 3.72
CA TYR A 22 5.79 -9.54 3.71
C TYR A 22 6.15 -10.18 5.06
N LYS A 23 7.33 -9.85 5.59
CA LYS A 23 7.78 -10.38 6.88
C LYS A 23 6.80 -10.05 8.01
N LYS A 24 6.29 -8.82 8.05
CA LYS A 24 5.35 -8.40 9.10
C LYS A 24 4.02 -9.13 9.01
N LEU A 25 3.49 -9.29 7.80
CA LEU A 25 2.23 -9.99 7.57
C LEU A 25 2.31 -11.47 7.89
N GLU A 26 3.41 -12.14 7.53
CA GLU A 26 3.67 -13.54 7.90
C GLU A 26 3.71 -13.74 9.43
N THR A 27 4.18 -12.74 10.18
CA THR A 27 4.34 -12.84 11.65
C THR A 27 3.16 -12.32 12.45
N GLY A 28 2.27 -11.54 11.85
CA GLY A 28 1.43 -10.60 12.61
C GLY A 28 -0.08 -10.69 12.41
N ALA A 29 -0.59 -11.33 11.35
CA ALA A 29 -2.02 -11.29 11.07
C ALA A 29 -2.56 -12.57 10.42
N ASP A 30 -3.34 -13.34 11.19
CA ASP A 30 -3.99 -14.58 10.71
C ASP A 30 -5.18 -14.34 9.76
N ASP A 31 -5.69 -13.09 9.64
CA ASP A 31 -6.87 -12.75 8.81
C ASP A 31 -6.64 -11.52 7.91
N VAL A 32 -5.43 -11.33 7.38
CA VAL A 32 -5.14 -10.25 6.43
C VAL A 32 -4.79 -10.81 5.06
N ALA A 33 -5.59 -10.47 4.05
CA ALA A 33 -5.28 -10.78 2.67
C ALA A 33 -4.39 -9.68 2.08
N LEU A 34 -3.32 -10.06 1.39
CA LEU A 34 -2.42 -9.12 0.74
C LEU A 34 -2.68 -9.04 -0.76
N LEU A 35 -3.16 -7.90 -1.24
CA LEU A 35 -3.32 -7.66 -2.67
C LEU A 35 -2.19 -6.80 -3.18
N ARG A 36 -1.55 -7.21 -4.29
CA ARG A 36 -0.56 -6.40 -4.98
C ARG A 36 -1.17 -5.82 -6.25
N ALA A 37 -1.22 -4.51 -6.35
CA ALA A 37 -1.68 -3.82 -7.55
C ALA A 37 -0.54 -3.00 -8.18
N PHE A 38 -0.46 -3.09 -9.51
CA PHE A 38 0.59 -2.48 -10.32
C PHE A 38 0.09 -1.19 -10.97
N VAL A 39 0.83 -0.09 -10.79
CA VAL A 39 0.48 1.23 -11.34
C VAL A 39 1.04 1.48 -12.75
N GLY A 40 1.66 0.48 -13.37
CA GLY A 40 2.37 0.67 -14.63
C GLY A 40 3.82 1.12 -14.45
N ASP A 41 4.43 1.51 -15.55
CA ASP A 41 5.78 2.06 -15.58
C ASP A 41 5.84 3.52 -15.11
N ARG A 42 7.06 4.06 -14.98
CA ARG A 42 7.27 5.43 -14.49
C ARG A 42 6.55 6.52 -15.33
N PRO A 43 6.54 6.46 -16.68
CA PRO A 43 5.73 7.36 -17.50
C PRO A 43 4.22 7.24 -17.23
N THR A 44 3.69 6.02 -17.13
CA THR A 44 2.26 5.77 -16.86
C THR A 44 1.84 6.35 -15.51
N TRP A 45 2.65 6.14 -14.46
CA TRP A 45 2.39 6.68 -13.13
C TRP A 45 2.47 8.22 -13.04
N ARG A 46 3.39 8.81 -13.82
CA ARG A 46 3.56 10.26 -13.88
C ARG A 46 2.42 10.99 -14.58
N ASN A 47 1.56 10.27 -15.32
CA ASN A 47 0.37 10.85 -15.92
C ASN A 47 -0.58 11.38 -14.82
N PRO A 48 -0.91 12.68 -14.79
CA PRO A 48 -1.86 13.22 -13.81
C PRO A 48 -3.26 12.60 -13.91
N GLN A 49 -3.64 12.10 -15.10
CA GLN A 49 -4.92 11.42 -15.34
C GLN A 49 -4.86 9.92 -15.03
N HIS A 50 -3.80 9.44 -14.38
CA HIS A 50 -3.69 8.05 -14.00
C HIS A 50 -4.89 7.62 -13.14
N PRO A 51 -5.55 6.47 -13.40
CA PRO A 51 -6.79 6.08 -12.73
C PRO A 51 -6.73 6.16 -11.21
N TRP A 52 -5.59 5.80 -10.63
CA TRP A 52 -5.38 5.81 -9.19
C TRP A 52 -5.20 7.21 -8.58
N ARG A 53 -4.83 8.21 -9.38
CA ARG A 53 -4.74 9.62 -8.96
C ARG A 53 -6.10 10.31 -9.00
N VAL A 54 -6.94 9.94 -9.97
CA VAL A 54 -8.25 10.56 -10.20
C VAL A 54 -9.41 9.85 -9.51
N ASP A 55 -9.28 8.55 -9.20
CA ASP A 55 -10.30 7.80 -8.48
C ASP A 55 -10.50 8.42 -7.09
N SER A 56 -11.74 8.79 -6.78
CA SER A 56 -12.10 9.52 -5.57
C SER A 56 -11.85 8.73 -4.27
N ARG A 57 -11.79 7.41 -4.35
CA ARG A 57 -11.52 6.52 -3.21
C ARG A 57 -10.03 6.51 -2.88
N PHE A 58 -9.18 6.48 -3.91
CA PHE A 58 -7.74 6.32 -3.73
C PHE A 58 -7.01 7.65 -3.68
N LYS A 59 -7.16 8.52 -4.70
CA LYS A 59 -6.46 9.81 -4.83
C LYS A 59 -4.97 9.73 -4.49
N LEU A 60 -4.28 8.72 -4.99
CA LEU A 60 -2.89 8.47 -4.61
C LEU A 60 -1.98 9.63 -5.02
N THR A 61 -1.07 10.03 -4.13
CA THR A 61 -0.12 11.10 -4.44
C THR A 61 1.25 10.55 -4.82
N GLY A 62 1.66 9.46 -4.17
CA GLY A 62 2.96 8.80 -4.35
C GLY A 62 2.89 7.27 -4.40
N VAL A 63 4.04 6.66 -4.67
CA VAL A 63 4.28 5.21 -4.61
C VAL A 63 5.66 4.97 -4.00
N PRO A 64 5.90 3.87 -3.25
CA PRO A 64 4.92 2.84 -2.84
C PRO A 64 3.81 3.41 -1.95
N THR A 65 2.61 2.83 -2.02
CA THR A 65 1.53 3.16 -1.08
C THR A 65 0.94 1.88 -0.52
N LEU A 66 0.82 1.82 0.81
CA LEU A 66 0.16 0.74 1.54
C LEU A 66 -1.20 1.24 2.03
N ILE A 67 -2.27 0.50 1.76
CA ILE A 67 -3.64 0.86 2.17
C ILE A 67 -4.20 -0.27 3.03
N ARG A 68 -4.73 0.08 4.21
CA ARG A 68 -5.59 -0.83 4.97
C ARG A 68 -7.04 -0.63 4.55
N TRP A 69 -7.62 -1.69 4.03
CA TRP A 69 -8.98 -1.72 3.55
C TRP A 69 -9.82 -2.67 4.41
N GLU A 70 -10.95 -2.19 4.90
CA GLU A 70 -11.86 -2.97 5.73
C GLU A 70 -13.31 -2.57 5.44
N ASN A 71 -14.17 -3.55 5.17
CA ASN A 71 -15.59 -3.35 4.91
C ASN A 71 -15.89 -2.23 3.89
N ASP A 72 -15.24 -2.30 2.72
CA ASP A 72 -15.37 -1.32 1.62
C ASP A 72 -14.90 0.11 1.95
N THR A 73 -14.13 0.27 3.04
CA THR A 73 -13.59 1.56 3.47
C THR A 73 -12.09 1.51 3.73
N ILE A 74 -11.41 2.60 3.39
CA ILE A 74 -9.99 2.77 3.70
C ILE A 74 -9.87 3.21 5.16
N GLN A 75 -9.30 2.34 6.00
CA GLN A 75 -9.07 2.59 7.42
C GLN A 75 -7.78 3.36 7.68
N GLY A 76 -6.82 3.25 6.77
CA GLY A 76 -5.56 3.97 6.87
C GLY A 76 -4.68 3.77 5.64
N ARG A 77 -3.64 4.59 5.53
CA ARG A 77 -2.65 4.48 4.46
C ARG A 77 -1.27 4.97 4.90
N LEU A 78 -0.25 4.45 4.25
CA LEU A 78 1.13 4.92 4.32
C LEU A 78 1.62 5.16 2.90
N GLU A 79 2.03 6.39 2.60
CA GLU A 79 2.51 6.76 1.27
C GLU A 79 4.04 6.97 1.31
N ASP A 80 4.70 6.64 0.20
CA ASP A 80 6.08 7.03 -0.11
C ASP A 80 7.09 6.56 0.98
N HIS A 81 7.76 7.50 1.64
CA HIS A 81 8.77 7.25 2.67
C HIS A 81 8.21 6.60 3.93
N GLU A 82 6.90 6.55 4.12
CA GLU A 82 6.31 5.95 5.32
C GLU A 82 6.10 4.43 5.16
N ALA A 83 6.00 3.96 3.92
CA ALA A 83 5.65 2.58 3.60
C ALA A 83 6.76 1.55 3.87
N HIS A 84 7.96 2.00 4.28
CA HIS A 84 9.07 1.13 4.69
C HIS A 84 9.34 1.15 6.19
N LEU A 85 8.58 1.93 6.97
CA LEU A 85 8.76 2.04 8.41
C LEU A 85 7.99 0.95 9.14
N GLU A 86 8.71 -0.04 9.68
CA GLU A 86 8.14 -1.20 10.37
C GLU A 86 7.10 -0.82 11.44
N ASN A 87 7.42 0.16 12.28
CA ASN A 87 6.52 0.62 13.35
C ASN A 87 5.22 1.22 12.82
N LYS A 88 5.25 1.85 11.63
CA LYS A 88 4.04 2.39 10.99
C LYS A 88 3.23 1.30 10.33
N ILE A 89 3.90 0.32 9.70
CA ILE A 89 3.23 -0.86 9.14
C ILE A 89 2.52 -1.63 10.26
N ASP A 90 3.20 -1.87 11.38
CA ASP A 90 2.62 -2.54 12.54
C ASP A 90 1.41 -1.75 13.07
N ALA A 91 1.50 -0.42 13.19
CA ALA A 91 0.38 0.41 13.62
C ALA A 91 -0.79 0.41 12.63
N LEU A 92 -0.50 0.37 11.32
CA LEU A 92 -1.51 0.30 10.27
C LEU A 92 -2.25 -1.04 10.31
N VAL A 93 -1.51 -2.15 10.42
CA VAL A 93 -2.06 -3.52 10.41
C VAL A 93 -2.77 -3.85 11.72
N ALA A 94 -2.24 -3.42 12.87
CA ALA A 94 -2.84 -3.65 14.18
C ALA A 94 -4.12 -2.82 14.44
N GLY A 95 -4.63 -2.11 13.43
CA GLY A 95 -5.60 -1.05 13.61
C GLY A 95 -6.83 -1.50 14.43
N LYS A 96 -7.03 -0.80 15.54
CA LYS A 96 -8.25 -0.80 16.35
C LYS A 96 -9.47 -0.38 15.54
#